data_AF-A0A2W7LRQ3-F1
#
_entry.id   AF-A0A2W7LRQ3-F1
#
_cell.length_a   1.000
_cell.length_b   1.000
_cell.length_c   1.000
_cell.angle_alpha   90.00
_cell.angle_beta   90.00
_cell.angle_gamma   90.00
#
_symmetry.space_group_name_H-M   'P 1'
#
loop_
_entity.id
_entity.type
_entity.pdbx_description
1 polymer ?
#
loop_
_entity_poly.entity_id
_entity_poly.type
_entity_poly.pdbx_seq_one_letter_code
_entity_poly.pdbx_strand_id
1 'polypeptide(L)'
;MAELEYRKLQGMALEFVSGVLEEDRLERTISYSATFDMALDFTHFVQMANAYIPGYLDNPINAIRPELDGLGYHYAYNYFFDAAGKIGDNSALFDVFASSGNYMDKWSSGGLEACYHKPRFNVTDGRLQVVARKDFRWGNGDEINVEDLPVIRFQWALNLMQGHDFSVASKAPLSVVVLGYAEEDFVEVEGLQMLRGTRYMVGKTLHLGPIHKEQILTAR
;
A
#
# COMPACT_ATOMS: atom_id res chain seq x y z
N MET A 1 20.76 -9.54 6.11
CA MET A 1 19.30 -9.59 5.94
C MET A 1 19.06 -10.04 4.51
N ALA A 2 18.19 -11.03 4.27
CA ALA A 2 17.84 -11.38 2.90
C ALA A 2 17.15 -10.16 2.27
N GLU A 3 17.60 -9.77 1.09
CA GLU A 3 16.98 -8.70 0.31
C GLU A 3 15.56 -9.15 -0.05
N LEU A 4 14.57 -8.30 0.23
CA LEU A 4 13.16 -8.62 -0.04
C LEU A 4 12.97 -8.69 -1.56
N GLU A 5 12.65 -9.86 -2.09
CA GLU A 5 12.50 -10.04 -3.54
C GLU A 5 11.23 -9.34 -4.03
N TYR A 6 11.37 -8.33 -4.89
CA TYR A 6 10.25 -7.66 -5.55
C TYR A 6 10.09 -8.19 -6.97
N ARG A 7 8.86 -8.49 -7.37
CA ARG A 7 8.50 -8.88 -8.73
C ARG A 7 7.33 -8.09 -9.25
N LYS A 8 7.43 -7.66 -10.50
CA LYS A 8 6.27 -7.06 -11.18
C LYS A 8 5.23 -8.14 -11.44
N LEU A 9 3.99 -7.88 -11.05
CA LEU A 9 2.86 -8.76 -11.33
C LEU A 9 2.07 -8.25 -12.53
N GLN A 10 1.99 -9.06 -13.57
CA GLN A 10 1.16 -8.77 -14.73
C GLN A 10 -0.31 -8.59 -14.32
N GLY A 11 -0.94 -7.52 -14.80
CA GLY A 11 -2.34 -7.20 -14.49
C GLY A 11 -2.56 -6.46 -13.17
N MET A 12 -1.51 -6.18 -12.38
CA MET A 12 -1.60 -5.17 -11.32
C MET A 12 -1.47 -3.76 -11.89
N ALA A 13 -2.34 -2.86 -11.45
CA ALA A 13 -2.28 -1.44 -11.80
C ALA A 13 -2.84 -0.58 -10.67
N LEU A 14 -2.37 0.67 -10.63
CA LEU A 14 -2.82 1.69 -9.70
C LEU A 14 -3.20 2.95 -10.48
N GLU A 15 -4.49 3.29 -10.46
CA GLU A 15 -5.07 4.38 -11.25
C GLU A 15 -5.70 5.42 -10.33
N PHE A 16 -5.27 6.68 -10.46
CA PHE A 16 -5.85 7.79 -9.70
C PHE A 16 -7.24 8.15 -10.22
N VAL A 17 -8.18 8.30 -9.28
CA VAL A 17 -9.57 8.69 -9.57
C VAL A 17 -9.80 10.14 -9.19
N SER A 18 -9.51 10.50 -7.94
CA SER A 18 -9.74 11.84 -7.41
C SER A 18 -8.91 12.09 -6.15
N GLY A 19 -8.75 13.36 -5.79
CA GLY A 19 -8.14 13.72 -4.52
C GLY A 19 -8.35 15.17 -4.18
N VAL A 20 -8.04 15.52 -2.94
CA VAL A 20 -8.12 16.88 -2.40
C VAL A 20 -7.01 17.07 -1.38
N LEU A 21 -6.42 18.26 -1.35
CA LEU A 21 -5.51 18.73 -0.31
C LEU A 21 -6.23 19.79 0.52
N GLU A 22 -6.29 19.59 1.83
CA GLU A 22 -7.03 20.44 2.76
C GLU A 22 -6.14 20.85 3.93
N GLU A 23 -6.35 22.07 4.42
CA GLU A 23 -5.71 22.59 5.62
C GLU A 23 -6.74 22.60 6.75
N ASP A 24 -6.36 22.05 7.90
CA ASP A 24 -7.07 22.24 9.17
C ASP A 24 -6.20 23.09 10.10
N ARG A 25 -6.56 24.36 10.23
CA ARG A 25 -5.83 25.32 11.08
C ARG A 25 -6.00 25.08 12.56
N LEU A 26 -7.11 24.47 12.98
CA LEU A 26 -7.35 24.18 14.39
C LEU A 26 -6.44 23.05 14.85
N GLU A 27 -6.34 22.01 14.01
CA GLU A 27 -5.48 20.85 14.27
C GLU A 27 -4.03 21.05 13.80
N ARG A 28 -3.73 22.18 13.12
CA ARG A 28 -2.44 22.48 12.48
C ARG A 28 -1.96 21.35 11.57
N THR A 29 -2.87 20.86 10.73
CA THR A 29 -2.58 19.78 9.79
C THR A 29 -2.80 20.22 8.35
N ILE A 30 -1.99 19.66 7.46
CA ILE A 30 -2.36 19.56 6.05
C ILE A 30 -2.61 18.10 5.73
N SER A 31 -3.76 17.82 5.14
CA SER A 31 -4.25 16.49 4.86
C SER A 31 -4.47 16.33 3.37
N TYR A 32 -4.07 15.21 2.78
CA TYR A 32 -4.65 14.79 1.51
C TYR A 32 -5.64 13.66 1.72
N SER A 33 -6.70 13.67 0.92
CA SER A 33 -7.53 12.50 0.68
C SER A 33 -7.43 12.13 -0.80
N ALA A 34 -7.25 10.85 -1.11
CA ALA A 34 -7.11 10.38 -2.49
C ALA A 34 -7.85 9.07 -2.70
N THR A 35 -8.45 8.93 -3.87
CA THR A 35 -9.14 7.73 -4.33
C THR A 35 -8.37 7.11 -5.48
N PHE A 36 -8.11 5.81 -5.38
CA PHE A 36 -7.46 5.02 -6.42
C PHE A 36 -8.24 3.75 -6.73
N ASP A 37 -8.27 3.40 -8.00
CA ASP A 37 -8.67 2.07 -8.46
C ASP A 37 -7.42 1.18 -8.52
N MET A 38 -7.52 0.00 -7.91
CA MET A 38 -6.45 -0.98 -7.81
C MET A 38 -6.87 -2.25 -8.55
N ALA A 39 -6.18 -2.52 -9.66
CA ALA A 39 -6.39 -3.71 -10.45
C ALA A 39 -5.48 -4.84 -9.97
N LEU A 40 -5.98 -6.06 -10.07
CA LEU A 40 -5.24 -7.30 -9.88
C LEU A 40 -5.78 -8.33 -10.86
N ASP A 41 -4.91 -9.01 -11.59
CA ASP A 41 -5.28 -10.21 -12.32
C ASP A 41 -5.10 -11.41 -11.41
N PHE A 42 -6.21 -12.00 -10.98
CA PHE A 42 -6.21 -13.13 -10.05
C PHE A 42 -5.46 -14.34 -10.60
N THR A 43 -5.55 -14.60 -11.91
CA THR A 43 -4.92 -15.77 -12.52
C THR A 43 -3.39 -15.62 -12.49
N HIS A 44 -2.89 -14.45 -12.91
CA HIS A 44 -1.45 -14.17 -12.85
C HIS A 44 -0.95 -14.13 -11.40
N PHE A 45 -1.75 -13.60 -10.46
CA PHE A 45 -1.44 -13.64 -9.04
C PHE A 45 -1.25 -15.08 -8.54
N VAL A 46 -2.21 -15.97 -8.78
CA VAL A 46 -2.14 -17.37 -8.34
C VAL A 46 -0.95 -18.10 -8.95
N GLN A 47 -0.69 -17.88 -10.25
CA GLN A 47 0.46 -18.49 -10.93
C GLN A 47 1.78 -18.05 -10.31
N MET A 48 1.97 -16.75 -10.08
CA MET A 48 3.18 -16.22 -9.47
C MET A 48 3.31 -16.61 -8.00
N ALA A 49 2.25 -16.49 -7.21
CA ALA A 49 2.26 -16.91 -5.82
C ALA A 49 2.67 -18.39 -5.66
N ASN A 50 2.13 -19.28 -6.50
CA ASN A 50 2.49 -20.70 -6.48
C ASN A 50 3.90 -21.02 -6.99
N ALA A 51 4.47 -20.17 -7.85
CA ALA A 51 5.86 -20.32 -8.29
C ALA A 51 6.85 -20.09 -7.14
N TYR A 52 6.52 -19.20 -6.20
CA TYR A 52 7.33 -18.93 -5.02
C TYR A 52 6.95 -19.80 -3.81
N ILE A 53 5.65 -20.02 -3.58
CA ILE A 53 5.11 -20.77 -2.46
C ILE A 53 4.06 -21.77 -3.00
N PRO A 54 4.44 -23.01 -3.30
CA PRO A 54 3.49 -24.01 -3.81
C PRO A 54 2.28 -24.20 -2.89
N GLY A 55 1.07 -24.13 -3.46
CA GLY A 55 -0.18 -24.21 -2.71
C GLY A 55 -0.43 -22.98 -1.83
N TYR A 56 -0.01 -21.79 -2.27
CA TYR A 56 0.02 -20.59 -1.43
C TYR A 56 -1.33 -20.29 -0.76
N LEU A 57 -2.41 -20.29 -1.55
CA LEU A 57 -3.77 -19.99 -1.07
C LEU A 57 -4.46 -21.17 -0.39
N ASP A 58 -3.87 -22.38 -0.43
CA ASP A 58 -4.46 -23.59 0.11
C ASP A 58 -4.04 -23.86 1.57
N ASN A 59 -3.01 -23.15 2.05
CA ASN A 59 -2.45 -23.38 3.37
C ASN A 59 -2.89 -22.29 4.38
N PRO A 60 -3.59 -22.66 5.48
CA PRO A 60 -4.13 -21.70 6.46
C PRO A 60 -3.08 -20.89 7.20
N ILE A 61 -1.84 -21.37 7.29
CA ILE A 61 -0.75 -20.66 7.98
C ILE A 61 0.05 -19.73 7.06
N ASN A 62 -0.20 -19.75 5.75
CA ASN A 62 0.31 -18.71 4.86
C ASN A 62 -0.43 -17.39 5.13
N ALA A 63 0.23 -16.28 4.82
CA ALA A 63 -0.31 -14.96 5.10
C ALA A 63 0.09 -13.95 4.04
N ILE A 64 -0.74 -12.92 3.91
CA ILE A 64 -0.57 -11.82 2.95
C ILE A 64 -0.64 -10.49 3.67
N ARG A 65 0.20 -9.53 3.24
CA ARG A 65 0.12 -8.14 3.68
C ARG A 65 0.12 -7.21 2.48
N PRO A 66 -0.87 -6.33 2.31
CA PRO A 66 -0.81 -5.31 1.28
C PRO A 66 0.20 -4.23 1.68
N GLU A 67 1.12 -3.89 0.79
CA GLU A 67 2.04 -2.76 0.92
C GLU A 67 1.38 -1.56 0.24
N LEU A 68 0.87 -0.65 1.07
CA LEU A 68 -0.03 0.44 0.69
C LEU A 68 0.55 1.81 1.06
N ASP A 69 1.86 2.00 0.89
CA ASP A 69 2.50 3.29 1.09
C ASP A 69 1.71 4.40 0.38
N GLY A 70 1.36 5.44 1.14
CA GLY A 70 0.55 6.57 0.65
C GLY A 70 -0.96 6.33 0.66
N LEU A 71 -1.41 5.10 0.91
CA LEU A 71 -2.83 4.71 0.91
C LEU A 71 -3.30 4.20 2.28
N GLY A 72 -2.42 3.56 3.05
CA GLY A 72 -2.72 3.09 4.40
C GLY A 72 -1.52 2.40 5.04
N TYR A 73 -1.47 2.38 6.37
CA TYR A 73 -0.41 1.68 7.10
C TYR A 73 -0.91 0.34 7.64
N HIS A 74 -0.49 -0.75 6.97
CA HIS A 74 -0.83 -2.12 7.35
C HIS A 74 0.30 -2.73 8.19
N TYR A 75 0.03 -3.06 9.44
CA TYR A 75 1.10 -3.35 10.42
C TYR A 75 1.40 -4.84 10.64
N ALA A 76 0.46 -5.72 10.31
CA ALA A 76 0.60 -7.18 10.48
C ALA A 76 0.32 -7.93 9.18
N TYR A 77 0.66 -9.22 9.11
CA TYR A 77 0.18 -10.09 8.04
C TYR A 77 -1.23 -10.60 8.36
N ASN A 78 -2.06 -10.74 7.32
CA ASN A 78 -3.34 -11.43 7.41
C ASN A 78 -3.14 -12.88 7.02
N TYR A 79 -3.22 -13.77 8.00
CA TYR A 79 -3.20 -15.21 7.76
C TYR A 79 -4.48 -15.66 7.06
N PHE A 80 -4.37 -16.65 6.17
CA PHE A 80 -5.54 -17.13 5.44
C PHE A 80 -6.53 -17.86 6.35
N PHE A 81 -6.07 -18.59 7.36
CA PHE A 81 -6.94 -19.33 8.29
C PHE A 81 -8.07 -20.07 7.55
N ASP A 82 -9.33 -19.78 7.90
CA ASP A 82 -10.52 -20.40 7.33
C ASP A 82 -10.78 -20.04 5.86
N ALA A 83 -10.12 -19.01 5.32
CA ALA A 83 -10.20 -18.64 3.91
C ALA A 83 -9.30 -19.52 3.02
N ALA A 84 -8.34 -20.25 3.60
CA ALA A 84 -7.48 -21.13 2.82
C ALA A 84 -8.29 -22.19 2.05
N GLY A 85 -7.93 -22.39 0.78
CA GLY A 85 -8.66 -23.24 -0.17
C GLY A 85 -10.01 -22.68 -0.65
N LYS A 86 -10.42 -21.49 -0.21
CA LYS A 86 -11.69 -20.83 -0.59
C LYS A 86 -11.49 -19.53 -1.37
N ILE A 87 -10.25 -19.03 -1.48
CA ILE A 87 -9.92 -17.83 -2.24
C ILE A 87 -9.87 -18.20 -3.72
N GLY A 88 -10.99 -18.03 -4.42
CA GLY A 88 -11.14 -18.39 -5.84
C GLY A 88 -11.18 -17.20 -6.81
N ASP A 89 -11.24 -15.98 -6.30
CA ASP A 89 -11.30 -14.75 -7.09
C ASP A 89 -10.71 -13.54 -6.32
N ASN A 90 -10.68 -12.39 -6.99
CA ASN A 90 -10.22 -11.13 -6.41
C ASN A 90 -11.04 -10.70 -5.19
N SER A 91 -12.37 -10.86 -5.21
CA SER A 91 -13.23 -10.43 -4.11
C SER A 91 -12.89 -11.19 -2.84
N ALA A 92 -12.81 -12.53 -2.93
CA ALA A 92 -12.43 -13.39 -1.82
C ALA A 92 -11.00 -13.11 -1.33
N LEU A 93 -10.08 -12.74 -2.22
CA LEU A 93 -8.73 -12.34 -1.84
C LEU A 93 -8.71 -11.00 -1.10
N PHE A 94 -9.46 -10.01 -1.59
CA PHE A 94 -9.54 -8.69 -0.98
C PHE A 94 -10.19 -8.74 0.40
N ASP A 95 -11.19 -9.60 0.61
CA ASP A 95 -11.83 -9.81 1.92
C ASP A 95 -10.84 -10.18 3.03
N VAL A 96 -9.68 -10.77 2.68
CA VAL A 96 -8.62 -11.12 3.64
C VAL A 96 -7.95 -9.89 4.25
N PHE A 97 -7.79 -8.79 3.50
CA PHE A 97 -6.98 -7.65 3.94
C PHE A 97 -7.67 -6.28 3.82
N ALA A 98 -8.79 -6.16 3.11
CA ALA A 98 -9.50 -4.90 2.86
C ALA A 98 -10.42 -4.48 4.03
N SER A 99 -10.23 -5.05 5.22
CA SER A 99 -10.88 -4.58 6.44
C SER A 99 -10.12 -3.40 7.03
N SER A 100 -10.81 -2.28 7.30
CA SER A 100 -10.23 -1.10 7.94
C SER A 100 -9.61 -1.38 9.31
N GLY A 101 -10.05 -2.46 9.98
CA GLY A 101 -9.50 -2.92 11.27
C GLY A 101 -8.03 -3.37 11.18
N ASN A 102 -7.54 -3.71 10.00
CA ASN A 102 -6.16 -4.16 9.78
C ASN A 102 -5.15 -3.02 9.69
N TYR A 103 -5.63 -1.76 9.70
CA TYR A 103 -4.81 -0.57 9.45
C TYR A 103 -4.69 0.29 10.70
N MET A 104 -3.52 0.91 10.86
CA MET A 104 -3.24 1.81 11.98
C MET A 104 -3.55 3.26 11.62
N ASP A 105 -3.92 4.00 12.67
CA ASP A 105 -4.24 5.43 12.64
C ASP A 105 -3.42 6.21 13.68
N LYS A 106 -2.15 5.85 13.83
CA LYS A 106 -1.24 6.47 14.79
C LYS A 106 -0.30 7.45 14.09
N TRP A 107 -0.09 8.58 14.74
CA TRP A 107 0.94 9.53 14.36
C TRP A 107 2.31 8.87 14.43
N SER A 108 3.13 9.08 13.40
CA SER A 108 4.56 8.83 13.49
C SER A 108 5.20 9.82 14.45
N SER A 109 6.30 9.42 15.10
CA SER A 109 7.13 10.34 15.86
C SER A 109 8.19 11.00 14.97
N GLY A 110 8.57 12.23 15.28
CA GLY A 110 9.66 12.92 14.58
C GLY A 110 9.43 14.43 14.44
N GLY A 111 10.20 15.06 13.54
CA GLY A 111 10.02 16.47 13.18
C GLY A 111 8.70 16.69 12.45
N LEU A 112 8.64 16.27 11.18
CA LEU A 112 7.39 16.20 10.44
C LEU A 112 6.69 14.88 10.77
N GLU A 113 5.59 14.96 11.50
CA GLU A 113 4.76 13.82 11.84
C GLU A 113 3.74 13.56 10.72
N ALA A 114 3.41 12.29 10.51
CA ALA A 114 2.35 11.89 9.61
C ALA A 114 1.43 10.85 10.25
N CYS A 115 0.14 10.92 9.92
CA CYS A 115 -0.86 9.95 10.38
C CYS A 115 -1.64 9.44 9.18
N TYR A 116 -1.58 8.13 8.94
CA TYR A 116 -2.52 7.49 8.04
C TYR A 116 -3.89 7.44 8.71
N HIS A 117 -4.95 7.69 7.96
CA HIS A 117 -6.28 7.29 8.39
C HIS A 117 -6.54 5.86 7.93
N LYS A 118 -7.51 5.20 8.57
CA LYS A 118 -7.94 3.87 8.13
C LYS A 118 -8.57 3.98 6.74
N PRO A 119 -8.03 3.31 5.72
CA PRO A 119 -8.57 3.36 4.38
C PRO A 119 -9.97 2.74 4.33
N ARG A 120 -10.78 3.25 3.40
CA ARG A 120 -12.08 2.64 3.05
C ARG A 120 -11.91 1.93 1.72
N PHE A 121 -12.36 0.68 1.67
CA PHE A 121 -12.29 -0.13 0.47
C PHE A 121 -13.68 -0.44 -0.04
N ASN A 122 -13.84 -0.40 -1.35
CA ASN A 122 -15.04 -0.85 -2.04
C ASN A 122 -14.62 -1.83 -3.14
N VAL A 123 -15.26 -3.00 -3.19
CA VAL A 123 -15.07 -3.94 -4.29
C VAL A 123 -16.21 -3.73 -5.28
N THR A 124 -15.87 -3.48 -6.55
CA THR A 124 -16.85 -3.34 -7.64
C THR A 124 -16.27 -4.00 -8.88
N ASP A 125 -17.03 -4.92 -9.48
CA ASP A 125 -16.63 -5.68 -10.68
C ASP A 125 -15.23 -6.33 -10.58
N GLY A 126 -14.90 -6.88 -9.40
CA GLY A 126 -13.62 -7.56 -9.15
C GLY A 126 -12.41 -6.62 -9.07
N ARG A 127 -12.63 -5.30 -8.99
CA ARG A 127 -11.60 -4.28 -8.74
C ARG A 127 -11.75 -3.73 -7.33
N LEU A 128 -10.63 -3.36 -6.72
CA LEU A 128 -10.59 -2.76 -5.39
C LEU A 128 -10.39 -1.26 -5.52
N GLN A 129 -11.37 -0.46 -5.13
CA GLN A 129 -11.20 0.97 -4.97
C GLN A 129 -10.80 1.26 -3.52
N VAL A 130 -9.81 2.13 -3.33
CA VAL A 130 -9.40 2.63 -2.00
C VAL A 130 -9.60 4.12 -1.92
N VAL A 131 -10.23 4.57 -0.83
CA VAL A 131 -10.24 5.96 -0.39
C VAL A 131 -9.31 6.06 0.81
N ALA A 132 -8.21 6.77 0.63
CA ALA A 132 -7.15 6.95 1.60
C ALA A 132 -7.08 8.41 2.05
N ARG A 133 -6.67 8.61 3.30
CA ARG A 133 -6.33 9.94 3.83
C ARG A 133 -5.05 9.86 4.64
N LYS A 134 -4.23 10.91 4.56
CA LYS A 134 -3.04 11.07 5.39
C LYS A 134 -2.87 12.52 5.79
N ASP A 135 -2.59 12.71 7.06
CA ASP A 135 -2.39 14.03 7.66
C ASP A 135 -0.90 14.24 7.95
N PHE A 136 -0.46 15.49 7.85
CA PHE A 136 0.88 15.93 8.18
C PHE A 136 0.83 17.10 9.16
N ARG A 137 1.77 17.16 10.10
CA ARG A 137 1.97 18.29 11.02
C ARG A 137 3.39 18.34 11.55
N TRP A 138 3.81 19.47 12.10
CA TRP A 138 5.05 19.55 12.86
C TRP A 138 4.84 19.08 14.30
N GLY A 139 5.67 18.13 14.77
CA GLY A 139 5.59 17.55 16.11
C GLY A 139 5.94 18.53 17.24
N ASN A 140 6.61 19.64 16.92
CA ASN A 140 6.88 20.73 17.85
C ASN A 140 5.69 21.70 18.02
N GLY A 141 4.62 21.53 17.23
CA GLY A 141 3.43 22.38 17.26
C GLY A 141 3.49 23.62 16.38
N ASP A 142 4.51 23.80 15.55
CA ASP A 142 4.55 24.89 14.58
C ASP A 142 3.45 24.74 13.51
N GLU A 143 3.08 25.85 12.88
CA GLU A 143 2.20 25.82 11.70
C GLU A 143 2.90 25.10 10.55
N ILE A 144 2.15 24.24 9.85
CA ILE A 144 2.61 23.52 8.66
C ILE A 144 2.13 24.24 7.40
N ASN A 145 2.99 24.33 6.39
CA ASN A 145 2.68 24.89 5.09
C ASN A 145 2.76 23.81 4.00
N VAL A 146 2.19 24.09 2.82
CA VAL A 146 2.21 23.12 1.71
C VAL A 146 3.63 22.82 1.26
N GLU A 147 4.52 23.81 1.31
CA GLU A 147 5.95 23.70 0.99
C GLU A 147 6.71 22.72 1.89
N ASP A 148 6.17 22.41 3.08
CA ASP A 148 6.73 21.43 4.01
C ASP A 148 6.40 19.98 3.62
N LEU A 149 5.41 19.78 2.73
CA LEU A 149 4.94 18.45 2.39
C LEU A 149 5.99 17.66 1.59
N PRO A 150 6.23 16.40 1.96
CA PRO A 150 7.24 15.57 1.31
C PRO A 150 6.75 15.10 -0.06
N VAL A 151 7.63 14.42 -0.77
CA VAL A 151 7.23 13.55 -1.88
C VAL A 151 6.41 12.39 -1.30
N ILE A 152 5.21 12.18 -1.84
CA ILE A 152 4.27 11.15 -1.38
C ILE A 152 4.17 10.10 -2.47
N ARG A 153 4.59 8.88 -2.16
CA ARG A 153 4.55 7.73 -3.06
C ARG A 153 3.28 6.93 -2.80
N PHE A 154 2.72 6.37 -3.85
CA PHE A 154 1.54 5.51 -3.79
C PHE A 154 1.90 4.09 -4.25
N GLN A 155 1.78 3.13 -3.34
CA GLN A 155 2.14 1.74 -3.58
C GLN A 155 0.90 0.84 -3.60
N TRP A 156 0.93 -0.12 -4.51
CA TRP A 156 0.01 -1.24 -4.58
C TRP A 156 0.82 -2.51 -4.80
N ALA A 157 1.12 -3.21 -3.72
CA ALA A 157 1.82 -4.48 -3.79
C ALA A 157 1.30 -5.44 -2.72
N LEU A 158 1.53 -6.73 -2.92
CA LEU A 158 1.16 -7.81 -2.02
C LEU A 158 2.43 -8.50 -1.56
N ASN A 159 2.67 -8.46 -0.26
CA ASN A 159 3.77 -9.14 0.40
C ASN A 159 3.31 -10.53 0.85
N LEU A 160 3.92 -11.57 0.29
CA LEU A 160 3.56 -12.96 0.52
C LEU A 160 4.50 -13.56 1.56
N MET A 161 3.91 -14.12 2.61
CA MET A 161 4.63 -14.83 3.66
C MET A 161 4.26 -16.31 3.62
N GLN A 162 5.29 -17.16 3.57
CA GLN A 162 5.11 -18.59 3.78
C GLN A 162 5.03 -18.87 5.29
N GLY A 163 3.96 -19.54 5.71
CA GLY A 163 3.83 -20.03 7.08
C GLY A 163 4.79 -21.18 7.35
N HIS A 164 5.22 -21.30 8.60
CA HIS A 164 5.94 -22.48 9.08
C HIS A 164 5.18 -23.12 10.24
N ASP A 165 5.14 -24.45 10.26
CA ASP A 165 4.60 -25.18 11.40
C ASP A 165 5.56 -25.01 12.59
N PHE A 166 5.01 -24.50 13.70
CA PHE A 166 5.73 -24.29 14.95
C PHE A 166 6.29 -25.60 15.54
N SER A 167 5.82 -26.76 15.07
CA SER A 167 6.29 -28.07 15.51
C SER A 167 7.73 -28.41 15.05
N VAL A 168 8.26 -27.74 14.01
CA VAL A 168 9.60 -28.05 13.44
C VAL A 168 10.51 -26.82 13.27
N ALA A 169 10.00 -25.59 13.34
CA ALA A 169 10.76 -24.42 12.91
C ALA A 169 11.47 -23.64 14.06
N SER A 170 12.81 -23.64 14.02
CA SER A 170 13.69 -22.66 14.69
C SER A 170 13.85 -21.36 13.90
N LYS A 171 13.08 -21.16 12.82
CA LYS A 171 13.09 -19.96 11.97
C LYS A 171 11.71 -19.31 11.96
N ALA A 172 11.67 -18.02 12.27
CA ALA A 172 10.47 -17.21 12.17
C ALA A 172 9.97 -17.16 10.71
N PRO A 173 8.65 -17.06 10.46
CA PRO A 173 8.11 -16.80 9.14
C PRO A 173 8.77 -15.57 8.52
N LEU A 174 9.10 -15.65 7.23
CA LEU A 174 9.71 -14.55 6.48
C LEU A 174 8.87 -14.26 5.24
N SER A 175 8.87 -12.98 4.84
CA SER A 175 8.44 -12.58 3.51
C SER A 175 9.25 -13.36 2.48
N VAL A 176 8.57 -13.92 1.49
CA VAL A 176 9.18 -14.67 0.39
C VAL A 176 9.31 -13.79 -0.84
N VAL A 177 8.24 -13.06 -1.19
CA VAL A 177 8.19 -12.20 -2.38
C VAL A 177 7.17 -11.07 -2.18
N VAL A 178 7.46 -9.91 -2.77
CA VAL A 178 6.51 -8.82 -2.94
C VAL A 178 6.11 -8.73 -4.41
N LEU A 179 4.82 -8.89 -4.68
CA LEU A 179 4.23 -8.79 -6.01
C LEU A 179 3.59 -7.42 -6.16
N GLY A 180 4.02 -6.60 -7.12
CA GLY A 180 3.48 -5.24 -7.28
C GLY A 180 3.35 -4.77 -8.72
N TYR A 181 2.81 -3.57 -8.91
CA TYR A 181 2.53 -3.02 -10.25
C TYR A 181 3.72 -2.35 -10.94
N ALA A 182 4.75 -1.94 -10.19
CA ALA A 182 5.91 -1.23 -10.70
C ALA A 182 6.91 -2.21 -11.34
N GLU A 183 7.83 -1.70 -12.16
CA GLU A 183 8.96 -2.48 -12.64
C GLU A 183 9.94 -2.77 -11.49
N GLU A 184 10.83 -3.75 -11.69
CA GLU A 184 11.75 -4.23 -10.66
C GLU A 184 12.99 -3.34 -10.49
N ASP A 185 13.28 -2.47 -11.46
CA ASP A 185 14.43 -1.57 -11.41
C ASP A 185 14.11 -0.25 -10.71
N PHE A 186 15.12 0.32 -10.05
CA PHE A 186 15.01 1.60 -9.34
C PHE A 186 15.43 2.77 -10.23
N VAL A 187 14.75 3.89 -10.01
CA VAL A 187 15.06 5.21 -10.58
C VAL A 187 15.11 6.25 -9.47
N GLU A 188 15.97 7.25 -9.64
CA GLU A 188 16.05 8.38 -8.72
C GLU A 188 15.11 9.50 -9.20
N VAL A 189 14.16 9.88 -8.35
CA VAL A 189 13.19 10.94 -8.64
C VAL A 189 12.99 11.76 -7.38
N GLU A 190 13.12 13.08 -7.48
CA GLU A 190 13.05 14.01 -6.34
C GLU A 190 13.98 13.62 -5.17
N GLY A 191 15.16 13.07 -5.48
CA GLY A 191 16.14 12.60 -4.50
C GLY A 191 15.76 11.32 -3.76
N LEU A 192 14.72 10.61 -4.21
CA LEU A 192 14.28 9.33 -3.67
C LEU A 192 14.48 8.20 -4.68
N GLN A 193 14.97 7.06 -4.21
CA GLN A 193 14.97 5.82 -4.99
C GLN A 193 13.55 5.24 -4.98
N MET A 194 12.99 5.01 -6.17
CA MET A 194 11.66 4.43 -6.36
C MET A 194 11.71 3.37 -7.45
N LEU A 195 10.86 2.34 -7.34
CA LEU A 195 10.66 1.40 -8.43
C LEU A 195 10.06 2.13 -9.63
N ARG A 196 10.63 1.92 -10.82
CA ARG A 196 10.16 2.55 -12.06
C ARG A 196 8.67 2.21 -12.28
N GLY A 197 7.87 3.22 -12.60
CA GLY A 197 6.42 3.10 -12.73
C GLY A 197 5.65 3.47 -11.46
N THR A 198 6.31 3.63 -10.31
CA THR A 198 5.67 4.06 -9.06
C THR A 198 4.99 5.42 -9.22
N ARG A 199 3.73 5.52 -8.80
CA ARG A 199 2.95 6.75 -8.73
C ARG A 199 3.37 7.57 -7.53
N TYR A 200 3.50 8.88 -7.72
CA TYR A 200 3.86 9.79 -6.64
C TYR A 200 3.32 11.19 -6.90
N MET A 201 3.33 12.03 -5.87
CA MET A 201 3.11 13.47 -5.97
C MET A 201 4.21 14.22 -5.22
N VAL A 202 4.54 15.41 -5.70
CA VAL A 202 5.51 16.30 -5.06
C VAL A 202 4.75 17.24 -4.14
N GLY A 203 4.71 16.94 -2.83
CA GLY A 203 3.87 17.64 -1.86
C GLY A 203 4.06 19.16 -1.88
N LYS A 204 5.31 19.62 -1.82
CA LYS A 204 5.69 21.05 -1.87
C LYS A 204 5.21 21.83 -3.09
N THR A 205 4.76 21.18 -4.16
CA THR A 205 4.25 21.85 -5.38
C THR A 205 2.73 21.76 -5.52
N LEU A 206 2.05 21.21 -4.51
CA LEU A 206 0.59 21.13 -4.52
C LEU A 206 -0.05 22.48 -4.20
N HIS A 207 -1.36 22.55 -4.38
CA HIS A 207 -2.19 23.66 -3.95
C HIS A 207 -3.36 23.11 -3.14
N LEU A 208 -3.86 23.90 -2.18
CA LEU A 208 -5.08 23.56 -1.46
C LEU A 208 -6.25 23.45 -2.45
N GLY A 209 -7.13 22.47 -2.22
CA GLY A 209 -8.23 22.13 -3.11
C GLY A 209 -7.98 20.83 -3.90
N PRO A 210 -8.64 20.67 -5.07
CA PRO A 210 -8.58 19.42 -5.82
C PRO A 210 -7.17 19.03 -6.26
N ILE A 211 -6.86 17.74 -6.13
CA ILE A 211 -5.66 17.14 -6.72
C ILE A 211 -6.04 16.60 -8.10
N HIS A 212 -5.39 17.13 -9.13
CA HIS A 212 -5.61 16.76 -10.52
C HIS A 212 -4.68 15.63 -10.96
N LYS A 213 -5.08 14.90 -12.00
CA LYS A 213 -4.36 13.72 -12.49
C LYS A 213 -2.92 14.05 -12.93
N GLU A 214 -2.69 15.25 -13.42
CA GLU A 214 -1.38 15.76 -13.86
C GLU A 214 -0.41 15.93 -12.68
N GLN A 215 -0.93 16.05 -11.45
CA GLN A 215 -0.14 16.12 -10.22
C GLN A 215 0.22 14.73 -9.68
N ILE A 216 -0.36 13.66 -10.25
CA ILE A 216 0.01 12.27 -9.98
C ILE A 216 1.01 11.80 -11.03
N LEU A 217 2.28 11.93 -10.67
CA LEU A 217 3.43 11.64 -11.52
C LEU A 217 3.77 10.15 -11.50
N THR A 218 4.69 9.76 -12.38
CA THR A 218 5.19 8.37 -12.52
C THR A 218 6.70 8.40 -12.48
N ALA A 219 7.31 7.58 -11.64
CA ALA A 219 8.76 7.47 -11.54
C ALA A 219 9.31 6.83 -12.84
N ARG A 220 10.25 7.48 -13.52
CA ARG A 220 10.80 7.06 -14.82
C ARG A 220 12.28 7.37 -14.92
#